data_AF-A0A7V5DK14-F1
#
_entry.id   AF-A0A7V5DK14-F1
#
_cell.length_a   1.000
_cell.length_b   1.000
_cell.length_c   1.000
_cell.angle_alpha   90.00
_cell.angle_beta   90.00
_cell.angle_gamma   90.00
#
_symmetry.space_group_name_H-M   'P 1'
#
loop_
_entity.id
_entity.type
_entity.pdbx_description
1 polymer ?
#
loop_
_entity_poly.entity_id
_entity_poly.type
_entity_poly.pdbx_seq_one_letter_code
_entity_poly.pdbx_strand_id
1 'polypeptide(L)'
;MSAQQTIVGLWEIPAGQEYAGLRFHYKADGTFEADYPPMGIKSSGTWTLTGNELDMDQTQHTLGWVGVFRALVDIAEDGQTMKVAVAAGPNLPRPTDFSKYRLYKRVG
;
A
#
# COMPACT_ATOMS: atom_id res chain seq x y z
N MET A 1 18.36 -0.45 9.12
CA MET A 1 17.13 -1.27 9.00
C MET A 1 16.88 -1.50 7.52
N SER A 2 16.45 -2.70 7.09
CA SER A 2 16.08 -2.92 5.69
C SER A 2 14.72 -2.27 5.41
N ALA A 3 14.48 -1.79 4.17
CA ALA A 3 13.22 -1.17 3.78
C ALA A 3 11.98 -2.05 4.09
N GLN A 4 12.16 -3.38 4.00
CA GLN A 4 11.14 -4.37 4.33
C GLN A 4 10.70 -4.34 5.80
N GLN A 5 11.56 -3.98 6.74
CA GLN A 5 11.14 -3.81 8.14
C GLN A 5 10.42 -2.48 8.37
N THR A 6 10.72 -1.45 7.57
CA THR A 6 10.15 -0.12 7.77
C THR A 6 8.68 -0.04 7.35
N ILE A 7 8.27 -0.80 6.32
CA ILE A 7 6.88 -0.80 5.83
C ILE A 7 5.91 -1.57 6.74
N VAL A 8 6.40 -2.51 7.56
CA VAL A 8 5.54 -3.28 8.48
C VAL A 8 4.83 -2.33 9.44
N GLY A 9 3.51 -2.43 9.53
CA GLY A 9 2.67 -1.57 10.36
C GLY A 9 1.37 -1.17 9.67
N LEU A 10 0.58 -0.35 10.37
CA LEU A 10 -0.65 0.22 9.86
C LEU A 10 -0.38 1.60 9.26
N TRP A 11 -0.90 1.82 8.06
CA TRP A 11 -0.74 3.05 7.28
C TRP A 11 -2.09 3.53 6.79
N GLU A 12 -2.36 4.83 6.88
CA GLU A 12 -3.63 5.43 6.47
C GLU A 12 -3.39 6.63 5.54
N ILE A 13 -4.23 6.77 4.50
CA ILE A 13 -4.27 8.00 3.71
C ILE A 13 -4.90 9.11 4.57
N PRO A 14 -4.17 10.18 4.92
CA PRO A 14 -4.71 11.28 5.72
C PRO A 14 -5.77 12.07 4.93
N ALA A 15 -6.55 12.87 5.65
CA ALA A 15 -7.51 13.80 5.05
C ALA A 15 -6.87 14.74 4.01
N GLY A 16 -7.66 15.17 3.02
CA GLY A 16 -7.22 16.08 1.95
C GLY A 16 -6.69 15.41 0.69
N GLN A 17 -6.76 14.08 0.59
CA GLN A 17 -6.48 13.30 -0.63
C GLN A 17 -7.66 12.40 -1.00
N GLU A 18 -7.72 11.97 -2.26
CA GLU A 18 -8.64 10.91 -2.66
C GLU A 18 -8.42 9.65 -1.83
N TYR A 19 -9.52 8.98 -1.47
CA TYR A 19 -9.53 7.80 -0.61
C TYR A 19 -8.99 8.04 0.81
N ALA A 20 -9.08 9.28 1.33
CA ALA A 20 -8.77 9.57 2.74
C ALA A 20 -9.49 8.61 3.69
N GLY A 21 -8.74 7.98 4.59
CA GLY A 21 -9.20 6.91 5.48
C GLY A 21 -9.02 5.49 4.92
N LEU A 22 -8.47 5.31 3.72
CA LEU A 22 -8.01 4.00 3.25
C LEU A 22 -6.80 3.56 4.06
N ARG A 23 -6.88 2.36 4.63
CA ARG A 23 -5.86 1.78 5.51
C ARG A 23 -5.24 0.54 4.88
N PHE A 24 -3.95 0.38 5.10
CA PHE A 24 -3.20 -0.85 4.81
C PHE A 24 -2.42 -1.27 6.06
N HIS A 25 -2.57 -2.53 6.44
CA HIS A 25 -1.80 -3.18 7.49
C HIS A 25 -0.84 -4.19 6.85
N TYR A 26 0.44 -3.84 6.76
CA TYR A 26 1.49 -4.74 6.28
C TYR A 26 2.07 -5.51 7.47
N LYS A 27 1.93 -6.83 7.47
CA LYS A 27 2.37 -7.71 8.57
C LYS A 27 3.76 -8.29 8.29
N ALA A 28 4.52 -8.56 9.35
CA ALA A 28 5.87 -9.09 9.25
C ALA A 28 5.98 -10.49 8.62
N ASP A 29 4.86 -11.23 8.56
CA ASP A 29 4.76 -12.54 7.91
C ASP A 29 4.61 -12.48 6.38
N GLY A 30 4.59 -11.27 5.80
CA GLY A 30 4.43 -11.05 4.36
C GLY A 30 2.97 -11.01 3.90
N THR A 31 2.00 -10.97 4.80
CA THR A 31 0.58 -10.74 4.47
C THR A 31 0.17 -9.29 4.69
N PHE A 32 -0.85 -8.83 3.97
CA PHE A 32 -1.47 -7.54 4.20
C PHE A 32 -2.99 -7.65 4.31
N GLU A 33 -3.56 -6.67 5.00
CA GLU A 33 -4.99 -6.37 4.99
C GLU A 33 -5.18 -4.91 4.63
N ALA A 34 -6.23 -4.60 3.88
CA ALA A 34 -6.62 -3.23 3.60
C ALA A 34 -8.12 -3.05 3.82
N ASP A 35 -8.50 -1.86 4.25
CA ASP A 35 -9.89 -1.50 4.43
C ASP A 35 -10.14 -0.03 4.10
N TYR A 36 -11.28 0.21 3.46
CA TYR A 36 -11.79 1.55 3.21
C TYR A 36 -13.25 1.62 3.68
N PRO A 37 -13.48 1.97 4.97
CA PRO A 37 -14.80 1.96 5.58
C PRO A 37 -15.87 2.78 4.85
N PRO A 38 -15.57 4.00 4.33
CA PRO A 38 -16.55 4.81 3.59
C PRO A 38 -17.22 4.09 2.41
N MET A 39 -16.54 3.10 1.82
CA MET A 39 -17.08 2.31 0.71
C MET A 39 -17.33 0.84 1.07
N GLY A 40 -17.16 0.44 2.34
CA GLY A 40 -17.27 -0.95 2.77
C GLY A 40 -16.27 -1.90 2.08
N ILE A 41 -15.16 -1.35 1.56
CA ILE A 41 -14.13 -2.15 0.87
C ILE A 41 -13.23 -2.80 1.90
N LYS A 42 -12.95 -4.08 1.68
CA LYS A 42 -11.91 -4.85 2.35
C LYS A 42 -11.12 -5.59 1.30
N SER A 43 -9.81 -5.73 1.53
CA SER A 43 -8.95 -6.57 0.71
C SER A 43 -7.83 -7.19 1.53
N SER A 44 -7.24 -8.26 1.00
CA SER A 44 -6.13 -8.96 1.64
C SER A 44 -5.32 -9.74 0.61
N GLY A 45 -4.12 -10.12 1.02
CA GLY A 45 -3.20 -10.86 0.18
C GLY A 45 -1.80 -10.94 0.77
N THR A 46 -0.82 -11.14 -0.09
CA THR A 46 0.60 -11.14 0.28
C THR A 46 1.31 -9.93 -0.29
N TRP A 47 2.44 -9.56 0.29
CA TRP A 47 3.26 -8.45 -0.17
C TRP A 47 4.74 -8.76 -0.07
N THR A 48 5.52 -8.14 -0.96
CA THR A 48 6.98 -8.16 -0.93
C THR A 48 7.52 -6.78 -1.28
N LEU A 49 8.57 -6.34 -0.59
CA LEU A 49 9.26 -5.08 -0.86
C LEU A 49 10.73 -5.34 -1.15
N THR A 50 11.17 -5.03 -2.37
CA THR A 50 12.56 -5.13 -2.79
C THR A 50 13.07 -3.74 -3.17
N GLY A 51 13.97 -3.17 -2.36
CA GLY A 51 14.35 -1.76 -2.52
C GLY A 51 13.14 -0.84 -2.30
N ASN A 52 12.74 -0.11 -3.34
CA ASN A 52 11.55 0.75 -3.37
C ASN A 52 10.38 0.13 -4.15
N GLU A 53 10.49 -1.13 -4.57
CA GLU A 53 9.48 -1.83 -5.36
C GLU A 53 8.60 -2.72 -4.49
N LEU A 54 7.33 -2.34 -4.34
CA LEU A 54 6.32 -3.10 -3.62
C LEU A 54 5.43 -3.88 -4.57
N ASP A 55 5.33 -5.18 -4.38
CA ASP A 55 4.35 -6.03 -5.02
C ASP A 55 3.34 -6.49 -3.99
N MET A 56 2.06 -6.34 -4.32
CA MET A 56 0.93 -6.80 -3.50
C MET A 56 0.11 -7.79 -4.34
N ASP A 57 0.17 -9.07 -4.00
CA ASP A 57 -0.69 -10.09 -4.62
C ASP A 57 -2.02 -10.12 -3.87
N GLN A 58 -2.99 -9.38 -4.39
CA GLN A 58 -4.31 -9.25 -3.78
C GLN A 58 -5.19 -10.43 -4.18
N THR A 59 -5.41 -11.36 -3.24
CA THR A 59 -6.22 -12.56 -3.47
C THR A 59 -7.68 -12.38 -3.06
N GLN A 60 -7.99 -11.34 -2.28
CA GLN A 60 -9.35 -11.03 -1.85
C GLN A 60 -9.60 -9.53 -1.97
N HIS A 61 -10.76 -9.15 -2.52
CA HIS A 61 -11.24 -7.77 -2.55
C HIS A 61 -12.77 -7.76 -2.64
N THR A 62 -13.47 -6.89 -1.89
CA THR A 62 -14.95 -6.84 -1.87
C THR A 62 -15.57 -6.72 -3.26
N LEU A 63 -14.93 -5.96 -4.17
CA LEU A 63 -15.40 -5.73 -5.55
C LEU A 63 -14.79 -6.69 -6.60
N GLY A 64 -14.08 -7.74 -6.18
CA GLY A 64 -13.50 -8.74 -7.10
C GLY A 64 -12.24 -8.30 -7.84
N TRP A 65 -11.65 -7.15 -7.48
CA TRP A 65 -10.37 -6.70 -8.04
C TRP A 65 -9.22 -7.50 -7.43
N VAL A 66 -8.83 -8.59 -8.07
CA VAL A 66 -7.75 -9.48 -7.61
C VAL A 66 -6.58 -9.50 -8.59
N GLY A 67 -5.40 -9.88 -8.10
CA GLY A 67 -4.15 -9.95 -8.85
C GLY A 67 -3.04 -9.07 -8.28
N VAL A 68 -1.92 -8.98 -9.01
CA VAL A 68 -0.71 -8.32 -8.51
C VAL A 68 -0.73 -6.82 -8.77
N PHE A 69 -0.84 -6.02 -7.71
CA PHE A 69 -0.64 -4.58 -7.77
C PHE A 69 0.83 -4.25 -7.54
N ARG A 70 1.42 -3.54 -8.50
CA ARG A 70 2.83 -3.13 -8.45
C ARG A 70 2.92 -1.65 -8.11
N ALA A 71 3.73 -1.30 -7.12
CA ALA A 71 3.90 0.06 -6.65
C ALA A 71 5.37 0.45 -6.45
N LEU A 72 5.64 1.75 -6.52
CA LEU A 72 6.84 2.37 -5.95
C LEU A 72 6.51 2.91 -4.57
N VAL A 73 7.45 2.75 -3.65
CA VAL A 73 7.32 3.16 -2.25
C VAL A 73 8.53 3.98 -1.83
N ASP A 74 8.28 5.11 -1.20
CA ASP A 74 9.32 5.93 -0.57
C ASP A 74 8.88 6.24 0.86
N ILE A 75 9.60 5.68 1.84
CA ILE A 75 9.32 5.84 3.26
C ILE A 75 10.32 6.83 3.82
N ALA A 76 9.83 7.91 4.41
CA ALA A 76 10.65 8.94 5.01
C ALA A 76 11.53 8.38 6.15
N GLU A 77 12.65 9.04 6.43
CA GLU A 77 13.61 8.61 7.45
C GLU A 77 13.01 8.51 8.87
N ASP A 78 11.97 9.31 9.14
CA ASP A 78 11.22 9.26 10.40
C ASP A 78 10.35 8.00 10.55
N GLY A 79 10.13 7.24 9.47
CA GLY A 79 9.28 6.06 9.43
C GLY A 79 7.78 6.35 9.65
N GLN A 80 7.37 7.63 9.59
CA GLN A 80 6.00 8.10 9.86
C GLN A 80 5.24 8.46 8.58
N THR A 81 5.96 8.69 7.48
CA THR A 81 5.38 9.10 6.20
C THR A 81 5.81 8.17 5.09
N MET A 82 4.87 7.75 4.25
CA MET A 82 5.14 6.91 3.09
C MET A 82 4.45 7.48 1.85
N LYS A 83 5.19 7.59 0.75
CA LYS A 83 4.63 7.85 -0.58
C LYS A 83 4.45 6.53 -1.30
N VAL A 84 3.29 6.32 -1.90
CA VAL A 84 3.01 5.14 -2.71
C VAL A 84 2.49 5.57 -4.08
N ALA A 85 3.18 5.20 -5.15
CA ALA A 85 2.66 5.28 -6.51
C ALA A 85 2.34 3.87 -6.98
N VAL A 86 1.05 3.55 -7.15
CA VAL A 86 0.57 2.21 -7.51
C VAL A 86 0.11 2.18 -8.97
N ALA A 87 0.30 1.05 -9.65
CA ALA A 87 -0.27 0.81 -10.96
C ALA A 87 -1.81 1.00 -10.92
N ALA A 88 -2.39 1.45 -12.04
CA ALA A 88 -3.82 1.77 -12.11
C ALA A 88 -4.77 0.56 -11.97
N GLY A 89 -4.23 -0.65 -11.91
CA GLY A 89 -4.99 -1.89 -11.85
C GLY A 89 -4.09 -3.11 -11.65
N PRO A 90 -4.69 -4.28 -11.41
CA PRO A 90 -3.95 -5.51 -11.19
C PRO A 90 -3.20 -5.94 -12.45
N ASN A 91 -2.02 -6.52 -12.26
CA ASN A 91 -1.11 -7.05 -13.28
C ASN A 91 -0.56 -6.02 -14.27
N LEU A 92 -0.87 -4.73 -14.11
CA LEU A 92 -0.32 -3.66 -14.93
C LEU A 92 1.16 -3.36 -14.58
N PRO A 93 1.90 -2.70 -15.48
CA PRO A 93 3.29 -2.29 -15.22
C PRO A 93 3.41 -1.39 -14.00
N ARG A 94 4.53 -1.54 -13.27
CA ARG A 94 4.88 -0.65 -12.15
C ARG A 94 5.04 0.79 -12.66
N PRO A 95 4.59 1.81 -11.91
CA PRO A 95 4.95 3.19 -12.20
C PRO A 95 6.46 3.39 -12.26
N THR A 96 6.92 4.32 -13.08
CA THR A 96 8.35 4.66 -13.23
C THR A 96 8.80 5.80 -12.33
N ASP A 97 7.85 6.55 -11.76
CA ASP A 97 8.08 7.69 -10.89
C ASP A 97 6.92 7.89 -9.90
N PHE A 98 7.05 8.91 -9.05
CA PHE A 98 6.04 9.30 -8.06
C PHE A 98 5.09 10.40 -8.57
N SER A 99 4.88 10.60 -9.87
CA SER A 99 4.01 11.67 -10.38
C SER A 99 2.55 11.54 -9.93
N LYS A 100 2.07 10.32 -9.66
CA LYS A 100 0.70 10.01 -9.20
C LYS A 100 0.67 9.29 -7.86
N TYR A 101 1.51 9.72 -6.92
CA TYR A 101 1.56 9.11 -5.60
C TYR A 101 0.35 9.46 -4.71
N ARG A 102 0.20 8.69 -3.63
CA ARG A 102 -0.60 9.01 -2.45
C ARG A 102 0.31 9.04 -1.23
N LEU A 103 0.06 9.97 -0.32
CA LEU A 103 0.69 9.97 1.00
C LEU A 103 -0.08 9.07 1.95
N TYR A 104 0.67 8.32 2.73
CA TYR A 104 0.20 7.55 3.87
C TYR A 104 0.94 8.01 5.12
N LYS A 105 0.23 7.98 6.24
CA LYS A 105 0.79 8.21 7.58
C LYS A 105 0.70 6.93 8.38
N ARG A 106 1.75 6.67 9.17
CA ARG A 106 1.75 5.55 10.09
C ARG A 106 0.73 5.78 11.19
N VAL A 107 0.03 4.72 11.57
CA VAL A 107 -0.98 4.72 12.64
C VAL A 107 -0.52 3.69 13.68
N GLY A 108 -0.24 4.16 14.90
CA GLY A 108 0.29 3.33 15.99
C GLY A 108 1.76 3.60 16.29
#